data_AF-A0A949U2X3-F1
#
_entry.id   AF-A0A949U2X3-F1
#
_cell.length_a   1.000
_cell.length_b   1.000
_cell.length_c   1.000
_cell.angle_alpha   90.00
_cell.angle_beta   90.00
_cell.angle_gamma   90.00
#
_symmetry.space_group_name_H-M   'P 1'
#
loop_
_entity.id
_entity.type
_entity.pdbx_description
1 polymer ?
#
loop_
_entity_poly.entity_id
_entity_poly.type
_entity_poly.pdbx_seq_one_letter_code
_entity_poly.pdbx_strand_id
1 'polypeptide(L)'
;MTGDFGFNAVVAHLRYVPRMLVMAMIVATMLVVPFAGLLALAARLAFGVDPHAFVTFGHAISSVEAAVIWWAIAFVPSAVYSAFVMPWEAPR
;
A
#
# COMPACT_ATOMS: atom_id res chain seq x y z
N MET A 1 38.62 -10.61 -9.62
CA MET A 1 38.06 -10.23 -8.30
C MET A 1 37.09 -9.07 -8.45
N THR A 2 35.99 -9.27 -9.19
CA THR A 2 35.00 -8.20 -9.50
C THR A 2 33.55 -8.69 -9.39
N GLY A 3 33.31 -10.00 -9.18
CA GLY A 3 31.97 -10.56 -9.01
C GLY A 3 31.39 -10.37 -7.60
N ASP A 4 32.24 -10.31 -6.58
CA ASP A 4 31.81 -10.26 -5.19
C ASP A 4 31.20 -8.89 -4.81
N PHE A 5 31.63 -7.80 -5.47
CA PHE A 5 31.12 -6.45 -5.17
C PHE A 5 29.67 -6.26 -5.59
N GLY A 6 29.31 -6.74 -6.79
CA GLY A 6 27.94 -6.65 -7.30
C GLY A 6 26.98 -7.55 -6.52
N PHE A 7 27.39 -8.77 -6.19
CA PHE A 7 26.59 -9.69 -5.40
C PHE A 7 26.37 -9.19 -3.97
N ASN A 8 27.42 -8.72 -3.28
CA ASN A 8 27.29 -8.17 -1.93
C ASN A 8 26.47 -6.88 -1.88
N ALA A 9 26.55 -6.03 -2.91
CA ALA A 9 25.71 -4.84 -3.03
C ALA A 9 24.22 -5.19 -3.18
N VAL A 10 23.89 -6.19 -4.02
CA VAL A 10 22.52 -6.69 -4.18
C VAL A 10 21.99 -7.29 -2.87
N VAL A 11 22.80 -8.11 -2.19
CA VAL A 11 22.43 -8.68 -0.89
C VAL A 11 22.22 -7.59 0.18
N ALA A 12 23.04 -6.54 0.17
CA ALA A 12 22.85 -5.38 1.05
C ALA A 12 21.53 -4.65 0.75
N HIS A 13 21.17 -4.46 -0.53
CA HIS A 13 19.88 -3.85 -0.91
C HIS A 13 18.68 -4.69 -0.48
N LEU A 14 18.77 -6.02 -0.63
CA LEU A 14 17.73 -6.95 -0.21
C LEU A 14 17.44 -6.90 1.30
N ARG A 15 18.41 -6.50 2.13
CA ARG A 15 18.20 -6.31 3.58
C ARG A 15 17.29 -5.13 3.91
N TYR A 16 17.18 -4.13 3.04
CA TYR A 16 16.33 -2.96 3.25
C TYR A 16 14.90 -3.14 2.72
N VAL A 17 14.69 -4.11 1.81
CA VAL A 17 13.38 -4.42 1.23
C VAL A 17 12.32 -4.78 2.30
N PRO A 18 12.61 -5.64 3.31
CA PRO A 18 11.63 -5.91 4.38
C PRO A 18 11.22 -4.66 5.14
N ARG A 19 12.17 -3.76 5.43
CA ARG A 19 11.90 -2.50 6.13
C ARG A 19 11.00 -1.58 5.30
N MET A 20 11.27 -1.51 3.98
CA MET A 20 10.44 -0.76 3.04
C MET A 20 9.02 -1.29 3.00
N LEU A 21 8.86 -2.62 2.90
CA LEU A 21 7.56 -3.27 2.87
C LEU A 21 6.76 -3.04 4.16
N VAL A 22 7.42 -3.10 5.32
CA VAL A 22 6.77 -2.79 6.61
C VAL A 22 6.29 -1.35 6.64
N MET A 23 7.11 -0.40 6.19
CA MET A 23 6.70 1.01 6.16
C MET A 23 5.51 1.22 5.21
N ALA A 24 5.55 0.59 4.02
CA ALA A 24 4.46 0.60 3.06
C ALA A 24 3.18 -0.01 3.62
N MET A 25 3.28 -1.13 4.35
CA MET A 25 2.14 -1.77 5.02
C MET A 25 1.51 -0.86 6.07
N ILE A 26 2.33 -0.18 6.89
CA ILE A 26 1.85 0.76 7.90
C ILE A 26 1.10 1.92 7.23
N VAL A 27 1.70 2.53 6.21
CA VAL A 27 1.08 3.64 5.47
C VAL A 27 -0.22 3.18 4.81
N ALA A 28 -0.23 2.02 4.15
CA ALA A 28 -1.42 1.46 3.52
C ALA A 28 -2.55 1.22 4.53
N THR A 29 -2.22 0.68 5.70
CA THR A 29 -3.18 0.42 6.79
C THR A 29 -3.73 1.72 7.38
N MET A 30 -2.92 2.77 7.47
CA MET A 30 -3.39 4.10 7.87
C MET A 30 -4.26 4.77 6.80
N LEU A 31 -3.99 4.53 5.51
CA LEU A 31 -4.72 5.16 4.42
C LEU A 31 -6.04 4.47 4.09
N VAL A 32 -6.14 3.15 4.25
CA VAL A 32 -7.27 2.37 3.72
C VAL A 32 -8.63 2.85 4.24
N VAL A 33 -8.74 3.13 5.55
CA VAL A 33 -9.99 3.58 6.18
C VAL A 33 -10.41 4.97 5.71
N PRO A 34 -9.57 6.02 5.83
CA PRO A 34 -9.96 7.35 5.38
C PRO A 34 -10.15 7.41 3.86
N PHE A 35 -9.36 6.68 3.08
CA PHE A 35 -9.46 6.67 1.62
C PHE A 35 -10.75 6.00 1.13
N ALA A 36 -11.08 4.82 1.67
CA ALA A 36 -12.35 4.15 1.37
C ALA A 36 -13.55 4.99 1.81
N GLY A 37 -13.47 5.63 2.98
CA GLY A 37 -14.52 6.53 3.48
C GLY A 37 -14.73 7.76 2.58
N LEU A 38 -13.65 8.42 2.15
CA LEU A 38 -13.71 9.57 1.24
C LEU A 38 -14.27 9.20 -0.12
N LEU A 39 -13.86 8.06 -0.68
CA LEU A 39 -14.38 7.56 -1.96
C LEU A 39 -15.87 7.18 -1.86
N ALA A 40 -16.26 6.49 -0.79
CA ALA A 40 -17.66 6.14 -0.56
C ALA A 40 -18.54 7.40 -0.39
N LEU A 41 -18.04 8.42 0.32
CA LEU A 41 -18.72 9.70 0.46
C LEU A 41 -18.81 10.44 -0.87
N ALA A 42 -17.72 10.48 -1.64
CA ALA A 42 -17.71 11.10 -2.98
C ALA A 42 -18.69 10.40 -3.93
N ALA A 43 -18.74 9.06 -3.91
CA ALA A 43 -19.69 8.27 -4.70
C ALA A 43 -21.14 8.55 -4.30
N ARG A 44 -21.40 8.67 -2.99
CA ARG A 44 -22.72 9.05 -2.47
C ARG A 44 -23.15 10.43 -2.93
N LEU A 45 -22.26 11.42 -2.87
CA LEU A 45 -22.56 12.80 -3.23
C LEU A 45 -22.68 13.01 -4.74
N ALA A 46 -21.84 12.37 -5.54
CA ALA A 46 -21.81 12.56 -7.00
C ALA A 46 -22.85 11.70 -7.73
N PHE A 47 -23.09 10.48 -7.26
CA PHE A 47 -23.90 9.47 -7.97
C PHE A 47 -25.06 8.92 -7.16
N GLY A 48 -25.23 9.33 -5.89
CA GLY A 48 -26.30 8.83 -5.03
C GLY A 48 -26.09 7.38 -4.55
N VAL A 49 -24.94 6.78 -4.80
CA VAL A 49 -24.64 5.37 -4.48
C VAL A 49 -24.62 5.15 -2.97
N ASP A 50 -25.16 4.01 -2.51
CA ASP A 50 -25.09 3.63 -1.11
C ASP A 50 -23.63 3.35 -0.68
N PRO A 51 -23.12 3.95 0.41
CA PRO A 51 -21.73 3.77 0.83
C PRO A 51 -21.36 2.33 1.17
N HIS A 52 -22.30 1.56 1.77
CA HIS A 52 -22.07 0.17 2.09
C HIS A 52 -21.98 -0.67 0.81
N ALA A 53 -22.87 -0.42 -0.15
CA ALA A 53 -22.78 -1.03 -1.46
C ALA A 53 -21.46 -0.67 -2.15
N PHE A 54 -21.00 0.58 -2.10
CA PHE A 54 -19.74 0.99 -2.73
C PHE A 54 -18.54 0.22 -2.17
N VAL A 55 -18.42 0.16 -0.84
CA VAL A 55 -17.29 -0.52 -0.17
C VAL A 55 -17.32 -2.02 -0.45
N THR A 56 -18.49 -2.64 -0.53
CA THR A 56 -18.68 -4.08 -0.82
C THR A 56 -18.80 -4.42 -2.31
N PHE A 57 -18.48 -3.48 -3.20
CA PHE A 57 -18.59 -3.65 -4.65
C PHE A 57 -19.99 -4.11 -5.11
N GLY A 58 -21.01 -3.47 -4.58
CA GLY A 58 -22.42 -3.76 -4.85
C GLY A 58 -22.96 -4.96 -4.07
N HIS A 59 -22.41 -5.26 -2.90
CA HIS A 59 -22.69 -6.50 -2.13
C HIS A 59 -22.22 -7.79 -2.84
N ALA A 60 -21.31 -7.68 -3.82
CA ALA A 60 -20.78 -8.84 -4.52
C ALA A 60 -19.83 -9.68 -3.65
N ILE A 61 -19.23 -9.06 -2.63
CA ILE A 61 -18.27 -9.70 -1.72
C ILE A 61 -18.55 -9.31 -0.27
N SER A 62 -17.99 -10.11 0.65
CA SER A 62 -18.08 -9.81 2.08
C SER A 62 -17.31 -8.54 2.46
N SER A 63 -17.68 -7.92 3.57
CA SER A 63 -16.99 -6.71 4.08
C SER A 63 -15.51 -6.98 4.38
N VAL A 64 -15.15 -8.21 4.74
CA VAL A 64 -13.76 -8.60 5.02
C VAL A 64 -12.95 -8.67 3.72
N GLU A 65 -13.47 -9.32 2.69
CA GLU A 65 -12.81 -9.39 1.37
C GLU A 65 -12.68 -8.01 0.76
N ALA A 66 -13.71 -7.17 0.87
CA ALA A 66 -13.66 -5.78 0.46
C ALA A 66 -12.55 -5.01 1.17
N ALA A 67 -12.39 -5.17 2.48
CA ALA A 67 -11.32 -4.51 3.23
C ALA A 67 -9.93 -4.92 2.73
N VAL A 68 -9.73 -6.20 2.39
CA VAL A 68 -8.47 -6.70 1.81
C VAL A 68 -8.21 -6.09 0.44
N ILE A 69 -9.23 -5.97 -0.42
CA ILE A 69 -9.09 -5.36 -1.75
C ILE A 69 -8.73 -3.87 -1.63
N TRP A 70 -9.46 -3.12 -0.78
CA TRP A 70 -9.17 -1.71 -0.54
C TRP A 70 -7.76 -1.51 0.03
N TRP A 71 -7.33 -2.41 0.92
CA TRP A 71 -5.98 -2.40 1.45
C TRP A 71 -4.94 -2.65 0.36
N ALA A 72 -5.17 -3.63 -0.53
CA ALA A 72 -4.28 -3.92 -1.64
C ALA A 72 -4.15 -2.73 -2.61
N ILE A 73 -5.26 -2.03 -2.89
CA ILE A 73 -5.28 -0.80 -3.70
C ILE A 73 -4.44 0.30 -3.03
N ALA A 74 -4.57 0.49 -1.71
CA ALA A 74 -3.78 1.48 -0.96
C ALA A 74 -2.30 1.07 -0.81
N PHE A 75 -2.00 -0.23 -0.82
CA PHE A 75 -0.65 -0.75 -0.66
C PHE A 75 0.25 -0.44 -1.86
N VAL A 76 -0.26 -0.53 -3.09
CA VAL A 76 0.54 -0.25 -4.30
C VAL A 76 1.18 1.15 -4.29
N PRO A 77 0.43 2.26 -4.13
CA PRO A 77 1.04 3.59 -4.07
C PRO A 77 1.88 3.78 -2.79
N SER A 78 1.53 3.13 -1.69
CA SER A 78 2.32 3.17 -0.44
C SER A 78 3.69 2.51 -0.61
N ALA A 79 3.75 1.40 -1.36
CA ALA A 79 5.00 0.73 -1.71
C ALA A 79 5.85 1.63 -2.61
N VAL A 80 5.25 2.24 -3.64
CA VAL A 80 5.96 3.21 -4.50
C VAL A 80 6.49 4.38 -3.67
N TYR A 81 5.67 4.99 -2.83
CA TYR A 81 6.08 6.07 -1.94
C TYR A 81 7.24 5.67 -1.02
N SER A 82 7.16 4.50 -0.39
CA SER A 82 8.21 4.00 0.51
C SER A 82 9.52 3.75 -0.25
N ALA A 83 9.44 3.30 -1.51
CA ALA A 83 10.61 3.12 -2.36
C ALA A 83 11.33 4.44 -2.64
N PHE A 84 10.55 5.51 -2.85
CA PHE A 84 11.06 6.84 -3.15
C PHE A 84 11.63 7.56 -1.92
N VAL A 85 11.02 7.37 -0.74
CA VAL A 85 11.40 8.10 0.47
C VAL A 85 12.50 7.42 1.26
N MET A 86 12.72 6.11 1.08
CA MET A 86 13.79 5.43 1.82
C MET A 86 15.18 5.89 1.38
N PRO A 87 16.06 6.28 2.33
CA PRO A 87 17.48 6.36 2.06
C PRO A 87 18.02 4.93 1.93
N TRP A 88 18.47 4.59 0.72
CA TRP A 88 19.04 3.27 0.39
C TRP A 88 20.51 3.13 0.83
N GLU A 89 21.06 4.12 1.53
CA GLU A 89 22.42 4.15 2.05
C GLU A 89 22.46 3.89 3.56
N ALA A 90 23.49 3.18 4.02
CA ALA A 90 23.74 2.97 5.45
C ALA A 90 24.01 4.31 6.16
N PRO A 91 23.58 4.50 7.43
CA PRO A 91 23.96 5.66 8.22
C PRO A 91 25.50 5.73 8.28
N ARG A 92 26.08 6.89 7.94
CA ARG A 92 27.52 7.15 8.05
C ARG A 92 27.94 7.22 9.50
#